data_AF-A0A971LAV4-F1
#
_entry.id   AF-A0A971LAV4-F1
#
_cell.length_a   1.000
_cell.length_b   1.000
_cell.length_c   1.000
_cell.angle_alpha   90.00
_cell.angle_beta   90.00
_cell.angle_gamma   90.00
#
_symmetry.space_group_name_H-M   'P 1'
#
loop_
_entity.id
_entity.type
_entity.pdbx_description
1 polymer ?
#
loop_
_entity_poly.entity_id
_entity_poly.type
_entity_poly.pdbx_seq_one_letter_code
_entity_poly.pdbx_strand_id
1 'polypeptide(L)'
;MLLFGALVPHAAIIIREIGGAETDKVAKTAEAMQRLAGIFKDLSPETVVVFSPHGPVMERQLPVRGEESLEGNLRQFGSRLSWTFQNDRELVDLIIAEVEAEGLSATVVKGDTYPSFGLHRGLDHGVVVPLSFLAETPFRLVATGISYFYPPERQYALGVAIGRALRKTSKRVAVVASGDLSHCLIPGAPVAYNPRGKEFDLLLVKLLQENRVEEIVRLDPELVEEAAECGYRSILMLLGVFEGLEIETEVLSYEGPFGVGYAVATFLPGAENPARRLLPVLQEERAAKVAARRQQESAPVRLARRTVENYLRKKEEGAGEESGLPADLPPRAGVFVSIKKHGELRGCIGTIYPTRENLAGEIMANALAAAFQDPRFPPVSEDELEDLVYSVDILKPPEPVRGLGDLDPQKYGVIVRRGHRSGLLLPNLEGIETAEEQVAIARRKAGIGPDEPVELERFEVVRYY
;
A
#
# COMPACT_ATOMS: atom_id res chain seq x y z
N MET A 1 18.85 -20.80 8.98
CA MET A 1 18.44 -20.87 10.40
C MET A 1 18.22 -19.48 10.96
N LEU A 2 16.98 -19.15 11.34
CA LEU A 2 16.65 -17.89 12.02
C LEU A 2 17.18 -17.93 13.46
N LEU A 3 18.00 -16.95 13.83
CA LEU A 3 18.57 -16.82 15.17
C LEU A 3 17.71 -15.94 16.08
N PHE A 4 17.38 -14.74 15.60
CA PHE A 4 16.61 -13.77 16.33
C PHE A 4 16.07 -12.68 15.39
N GLY A 5 15.08 -11.94 15.87
CA GLY A 5 14.51 -10.77 15.24
C GLY A 5 14.58 -9.56 16.17
N ALA A 6 14.62 -8.36 15.62
CA ALA A 6 14.49 -7.13 16.40
C ALA A 6 13.62 -6.07 15.70
N LEU A 7 12.85 -5.35 16.50
CA LEU A 7 12.27 -4.05 16.15
C LEU A 7 13.19 -2.98 16.73
N VAL A 8 13.57 -2.01 15.90
CA VAL A 8 14.47 -0.92 16.30
C VAL A 8 14.08 0.40 15.63
N PRO A 9 14.28 1.54 16.31
CA PRO A 9 14.10 2.85 15.70
C PRO A 9 15.24 3.18 14.74
N HIS A 10 15.01 4.15 13.86
CA HIS A 10 16.02 4.66 12.92
C HIS A 10 16.24 6.17 13.00
N ALA A 11 15.78 6.81 14.07
CA ALA A 11 16.12 8.20 14.34
C ALA A 11 17.62 8.34 14.67
N ALA A 12 18.37 9.06 13.83
CA ALA A 12 19.81 9.26 14.02
C ALA A 12 20.19 9.96 15.35
N ILE A 13 19.23 10.61 16.02
CA ILE A 13 19.41 11.24 17.32
C ILE A 13 19.81 10.26 18.42
N ILE A 14 19.52 8.96 18.26
CA ILE A 14 19.90 7.91 19.22
C ILE A 14 21.41 7.60 19.16
N ILE A 15 22.12 8.05 18.12
CA ILE A 15 23.57 7.85 17.96
C ILE A 15 24.30 8.99 18.65
N ARG A 16 25.08 8.69 19.70
CA ARG A 16 25.76 9.71 20.52
C ARG A 16 26.63 10.69 19.73
N GLU A 17 27.30 10.23 18.67
CA GLU A 17 28.09 11.09 17.78
C GLU A 17 27.25 12.16 17.07
N ILE A 18 25.99 11.86 16.77
CA ILE A 18 25.07 12.74 16.04
C ILE A 18 24.21 13.55 17.01
N GLY A 19 23.54 12.88 17.96
CA GLY A 19 22.64 13.54 18.90
C GLY A 19 23.34 14.32 20.01
N GLY A 20 24.61 14.01 20.30
CA GLY A 20 25.33 14.67 21.40
C GLY A 20 24.56 14.56 22.72
N ALA A 21 24.36 15.70 23.40
CA ALA A 21 23.58 15.77 24.64
C ALA A 21 22.07 15.47 24.45
N GLU A 22 21.52 15.64 23.25
CA GLU A 22 20.11 15.33 23.00
C GLU A 22 19.83 13.83 23.08
N THR A 23 20.84 12.99 22.86
CA THR A 23 20.79 11.54 23.07
C THR A 23 20.39 11.19 24.51
N ASP A 24 20.72 12.03 25.50
CA ASP A 24 20.37 11.79 26.91
C ASP A 24 18.87 11.81 27.15
N LYS A 25 18.08 12.43 26.26
CA LYS A 25 16.61 12.42 26.33
C LYS A 25 16.00 11.09 25.88
N VAL A 26 16.75 10.27 25.15
CA VAL A 26 16.40 8.92 24.66
C VAL A 26 17.36 7.87 25.24
N ALA A 27 17.81 8.07 26.48
CA ALA A 27 18.84 7.24 27.09
C ALA A 27 18.43 5.76 27.17
N LYS A 28 17.16 5.45 27.48
CA LYS A 28 16.72 4.04 27.56
C LYS A 28 16.73 3.39 26.19
N THR A 29 16.32 4.11 25.16
CA THR A 29 16.40 3.63 23.77
C THR A 29 17.85 3.41 23.34
N ALA A 30 18.76 4.34 23.63
CA ALA A 30 20.18 4.20 23.30
C ALA A 30 20.82 3.01 24.06
N GLU A 31 20.53 2.86 25.35
CA GLU A 31 20.98 1.71 26.16
C GLU A 31 20.41 0.38 25.65
N ALA A 32 19.13 0.36 25.25
CA ALA A 32 18.50 -0.82 24.66
C ALA A 32 19.16 -1.22 23.33
N MET A 33 19.52 -0.24 22.48
CA MET A 33 20.28 -0.50 21.25
C MET A 33 21.69 -1.07 21.53
N GLN A 34 22.36 -0.61 22.59
CA GLN A 34 23.64 -1.19 23.03
C GLN A 34 23.47 -2.62 23.57
N ARG A 35 22.42 -2.89 24.35
CA ARG A 35 22.08 -4.25 24.80
C ARG A 35 21.82 -5.17 23.60
N LEU A 36 21.08 -4.68 22.60
CA LEU A 36 20.83 -5.40 21.36
C LEU A 36 22.12 -5.72 20.60
N ALA A 37 23.05 -4.77 20.52
CA ALA A 37 24.37 -5.00 19.92
C ALA A 37 25.16 -6.10 20.65
N GLY A 38 25.07 -6.17 21.98
CA GLY A 38 25.62 -7.27 22.78
C GLY A 38 25.02 -8.63 22.40
N ILE A 39 23.69 -8.73 22.35
CA ILE A 39 22.99 -9.95 21.92
C ILE A 39 23.41 -10.37 20.50
N PHE A 40 23.48 -9.40 19.59
CA PHE A 40 23.89 -9.63 18.21
C PHE A 40 25.30 -10.21 18.11
N LYS A 41 26.24 -9.66 18.89
CA LYS A 41 27.62 -10.13 18.96
C LYS A 41 27.70 -11.56 19.48
N ASP A 42 26.98 -11.88 20.56
CA ASP A 42 26.96 -13.21 21.16
C ASP A 42 26.38 -14.27 20.20
N LEU A 43 25.34 -13.91 19.45
CA LEU A 43 24.71 -14.79 18.46
C LEU A 43 25.54 -14.93 17.17
N SER A 44 26.37 -13.93 16.83
CA SER A 44 27.27 -13.93 15.67
C SER A 44 26.57 -14.36 14.36
N PRO A 45 25.53 -13.65 13.90
CA PRO A 45 24.83 -14.00 12.67
C PRO A 45 25.76 -13.86 11.44
N GLU A 46 25.61 -14.78 10.50
CA GLU A 46 26.35 -14.74 9.23
C GLU A 46 25.68 -13.78 8.23
N THR A 47 24.38 -13.56 8.38
CA THR A 47 23.59 -12.67 7.53
C THR A 47 22.54 -11.91 8.32
N VAL A 48 22.35 -10.64 7.99
CA VAL A 48 21.28 -9.80 8.53
C VAL A 48 20.33 -9.42 7.42
N VAL A 49 19.04 -9.63 7.64
CA VAL A 49 17.98 -9.10 6.78
C VAL A 49 17.41 -7.85 7.45
N VAL A 50 17.38 -6.73 6.73
CA VAL A 50 16.83 -5.46 7.24
C VAL A 50 15.63 -5.04 6.41
N PHE A 51 14.52 -4.76 7.07
CA PHE A 51 13.32 -4.16 6.48
C PHE A 51 13.35 -2.66 6.76
N SER A 52 13.48 -1.83 5.71
CA SER A 52 13.46 -0.38 5.86
C SER A 52 12.20 0.25 5.23
N PRO A 53 11.44 1.07 5.98
CA PRO A 53 10.32 1.83 5.42
C PRO A 53 10.79 3.07 4.62
N HIS A 54 12.07 3.41 4.69
CA HIS A 54 12.68 4.55 3.99
C HIS A 54 13.62 4.14 2.84
N GLY A 55 13.71 2.83 2.58
CA GLY A 55 14.45 2.30 1.45
C GLY A 55 13.69 2.40 0.14
N PRO A 56 13.96 1.50 -0.82
CA PRO A 56 13.07 1.30 -1.95
C PRO A 56 11.63 1.10 -1.45
N VAL A 57 10.70 1.99 -1.77
CA VAL A 57 9.27 1.78 -1.46
C VAL A 57 8.56 1.59 -2.78
N MET A 58 7.96 0.41 -2.96
CA MET A 58 7.20 0.08 -4.16
C MET A 58 5.73 -0.04 -3.82
N GLU A 59 4.88 0.18 -4.81
CA GLU A 59 3.44 0.17 -4.60
C GLU A 59 2.94 -1.20 -4.11
N ARG A 60 3.32 -2.27 -4.81
CA ARG A 60 2.75 -3.62 -4.66
C ARG A 60 3.75 -4.75 -4.86
N GLN A 61 5.00 -4.49 -4.51
CA GLN A 61 6.07 -5.45 -4.64
C GLN A 61 7.01 -5.31 -3.46
N LEU A 62 7.71 -6.39 -3.09
CA LEU A 62 8.84 -6.32 -2.18
C LEU A 62 10.09 -5.88 -2.96
N PRO A 63 10.61 -4.67 -2.76
CA PRO A 63 11.88 -4.30 -3.36
C PRO A 63 13.05 -4.83 -2.52
N VAL A 64 14.03 -5.42 -3.19
CA VAL A 64 15.22 -5.99 -2.58
C VAL A 64 16.47 -5.40 -3.24
N ARG A 65 17.43 -4.91 -2.47
CA ARG A 65 18.69 -4.37 -3.01
C ARG A 65 19.52 -5.46 -3.68
N GLY A 66 19.96 -5.22 -4.90
CA GLY A 66 20.58 -6.24 -5.75
C GLY A 66 22.07 -6.09 -6.06
N GLU A 67 22.72 -5.03 -5.60
CA GLU A 67 24.16 -4.80 -5.81
C GLU A 67 24.99 -5.80 -5.01
N GLU A 68 26.16 -6.21 -5.51
CA GLU A 68 27.09 -7.10 -4.77
C GLU A 68 27.60 -6.47 -3.47
N SER A 69 27.82 -5.16 -3.51
CA SER A 69 28.28 -4.34 -2.39
C SER A 69 27.24 -3.28 -2.07
N LEU A 70 26.84 -3.17 -0.81
CA LEU A 70 25.87 -2.20 -0.33
C LEU A 70 26.59 -1.17 0.54
N GLU A 71 26.46 0.10 0.15
CA GLU A 71 27.15 1.22 0.81
C GLU A 71 26.16 2.17 1.46
N GLY A 72 26.48 2.63 2.66
CA GLY A 72 25.65 3.54 3.44
C GLY A 72 26.48 4.49 4.28
N ASN A 73 25.95 5.68 4.58
CA ASN A 73 26.64 6.68 5.40
C ASN A 73 25.66 7.57 6.16
N LEU A 74 26.15 8.30 7.17
CA LEU A 74 25.37 9.24 7.98
C LEU A 74 25.73 10.70 7.71
N ARG A 75 26.26 11.02 6.52
CA ARG A 75 26.70 12.39 6.19
C ARG A 75 25.57 13.40 6.18
N GLN A 76 24.36 12.98 5.82
CA GLN A 76 23.17 13.84 5.88
C GLN A 76 22.84 14.32 7.30
N PHE A 77 23.35 13.64 8.33
CA PHE A 77 23.24 14.01 9.74
C PHE A 77 24.53 14.62 10.31
N GLY A 78 25.48 15.01 9.44
CA GLY A 78 26.74 15.64 9.85
C GLY A 78 27.83 14.68 10.32
N SER A 79 27.60 13.36 10.33
CA SER A 79 28.60 12.37 10.72
C SER A 79 29.51 11.94 9.55
N ARG A 80 30.74 11.51 9.86
CA ARG A 80 31.68 10.94 8.87
C ARG A 80 31.57 9.42 8.77
N LEU A 81 30.71 8.77 9.57
CA LEU A 81 30.55 7.33 9.58
C LEU A 81 29.99 6.81 8.25
N SER A 82 30.57 5.71 7.80
CA SER A 82 30.18 5.00 6.58
C SER A 82 30.49 3.52 6.70
N TRP A 83 29.68 2.70 6.03
CA TRP A 83 29.81 1.25 6.02
C TRP A 83 29.66 0.69 4.61
N THR A 84 30.30 -0.46 4.41
CA THR A 84 30.19 -1.27 3.21
C THR A 84 29.88 -2.69 3.64
N PHE A 85 28.80 -3.26 3.11
CA PHE A 85 28.35 -4.62 3.41
C PHE A 85 28.36 -5.47 2.14
N GLN A 86 28.75 -6.74 2.28
CA GLN A 86 28.60 -7.71 1.21
C GLN A 86 27.15 -8.19 1.15
N ASN A 87 26.53 -8.16 -0.02
CA ASN A 87 25.13 -8.56 -0.18
C ASN A 87 24.98 -10.09 -0.19
N ASP A 88 24.06 -10.67 0.59
CA ASP A 88 23.75 -12.10 0.46
C ASP A 88 22.82 -12.41 -0.71
N ARG A 89 23.38 -12.40 -1.94
CA ARG A 89 22.68 -12.65 -3.19
C ARG A 89 21.96 -14.01 -3.24
N GLU A 90 22.53 -15.04 -2.63
CA GLU A 90 21.90 -16.36 -2.55
C GLU A 90 20.61 -16.30 -1.72
N LEU A 91 20.64 -15.60 -0.58
CA LEU A 91 19.46 -15.42 0.25
C LEU A 91 18.44 -14.49 -0.44
N VAL A 92 18.89 -13.47 -1.17
CA VAL A 92 18.01 -12.64 -2.01
C VAL A 92 17.23 -13.52 -2.99
N ASP A 93 17.91 -14.38 -3.76
CA ASP A 93 17.26 -15.21 -4.76
C ASP A 93 16.25 -16.19 -4.13
N LEU A 94 16.56 -16.75 -2.94
CA LEU A 94 15.60 -17.55 -2.15
C LEU A 94 14.38 -16.76 -1.70
N ILE A 95 14.58 -15.51 -1.24
CA ILE A 95 13.47 -14.64 -0.82
C ILE A 95 12.55 -14.34 -2.01
N ILE A 96 13.11 -13.97 -3.17
CA ILE A 96 12.31 -13.71 -4.38
C ILE A 96 11.46 -14.93 -4.74
N ALA A 97 12.08 -16.12 -4.79
CA ALA A 97 11.37 -17.34 -5.13
C ALA A 97 10.23 -17.67 -4.15
N GLU A 98 10.41 -17.46 -2.85
CA GLU A 98 9.35 -17.70 -1.85
C GLU A 98 8.22 -16.67 -1.89
N VAL A 99 8.54 -15.42 -2.22
CA VAL A 99 7.54 -14.35 -2.38
C VAL A 99 6.69 -14.61 -3.62
N GLU A 100 7.31 -14.99 -4.74
CA GLU A 100 6.60 -15.37 -5.96
C GLU A 100 5.75 -16.64 -5.76
N ALA A 101 6.25 -17.62 -5.00
CA ALA A 101 5.50 -18.82 -4.64
C ALA A 101 4.28 -18.54 -3.76
N GLU A 102 4.29 -17.45 -2.99
CA GLU A 102 3.12 -16.94 -2.22
C GLU A 102 2.11 -16.21 -3.12
N GLY A 103 2.39 -16.07 -4.43
CA GLY A 103 1.55 -15.27 -5.33
C GLY A 103 1.70 -13.76 -5.13
N LEU A 104 2.80 -13.33 -4.50
CA LEU A 104 3.18 -11.94 -4.32
C LEU A 104 4.29 -11.56 -5.30
N SER A 105 4.58 -10.28 -5.43
CA SER A 105 5.61 -9.79 -6.34
C SER A 105 6.82 -9.26 -5.57
N ALA A 106 8.02 -9.49 -6.11
CA ALA A 106 9.25 -8.89 -5.61
C ALA A 106 10.10 -8.40 -6.78
N THR A 107 10.87 -7.34 -6.54
CA THR A 107 11.77 -6.77 -7.55
C THR A 107 13.15 -6.55 -6.96
N VAL A 108 14.17 -7.01 -7.69
CA VAL A 108 15.56 -6.72 -7.38
C VAL A 108 15.95 -5.36 -7.95
N VAL A 109 16.27 -4.40 -7.08
CA VAL A 109 16.67 -3.04 -7.45
C VAL A 109 18.21 -2.95 -7.49
N LYS A 110 18.77 -2.67 -8.68
CA LYS A 110 20.22 -2.53 -8.92
C LYS A 110 20.53 -1.71 -10.19
N GLY A 111 21.73 -1.11 -10.27
CA GLY A 111 22.20 -0.39 -11.45
C GLY A 111 21.24 0.69 -11.93
N ASP A 112 20.93 0.69 -13.22
CA ASP A 112 20.11 1.74 -13.85
C ASP A 112 18.61 1.69 -13.49
N THR A 113 18.18 0.76 -12.63
CA THR A 113 16.79 0.69 -12.16
C THR A 113 16.49 1.71 -11.06
N TYR A 114 17.50 2.29 -10.40
CA TYR A 114 17.31 3.25 -9.31
C TYR A 114 16.50 4.50 -9.70
N PRO A 115 16.83 5.21 -10.81
CA PRO A 115 16.06 6.40 -11.22
C PRO A 115 14.60 6.08 -11.57
N SER A 116 14.34 4.91 -12.17
CA SER A 116 12.99 4.47 -12.54
C SER A 116 12.06 4.29 -11.34
N PHE A 117 12.61 4.15 -10.14
CA PHE A 117 11.87 4.03 -8.89
C PHE A 117 12.04 5.26 -7.97
N GLY A 118 12.73 6.32 -8.43
CA GLY A 118 13.00 7.51 -7.61
C GLY A 118 13.95 7.26 -6.44
N LEU A 119 14.84 6.26 -6.55
CA LEU A 119 15.66 5.78 -5.46
C LEU A 119 17.12 6.19 -5.59
N HIS A 120 17.78 6.34 -4.45
CA HIS A 120 19.23 6.52 -4.39
C HIS A 120 19.94 5.16 -4.28
N ARG A 121 21.12 5.05 -4.90
CA ARG A 121 21.92 3.81 -4.90
C ARG A 121 22.38 3.39 -3.50
N GLY A 122 22.67 4.35 -2.62
CA GLY A 122 23.09 4.09 -1.24
C GLY A 122 21.96 3.57 -0.35
N LEU A 123 22.35 2.91 0.74
CA LEU A 123 21.47 2.54 1.83
C LEU A 123 20.93 3.80 2.52
N ASP A 124 19.64 3.82 2.79
CA ASP A 124 18.94 4.89 3.50
C ASP A 124 19.14 4.80 5.02
N HIS A 125 18.71 5.84 5.72
CA HIS A 125 18.83 5.95 7.18
C HIS A 125 18.08 4.86 7.95
N GLY A 126 16.97 4.36 7.40
CA GLY A 126 16.24 3.23 7.97
C GLY A 126 17.09 1.96 8.01
N VAL A 127 18.09 1.81 7.13
CA VAL A 127 19.05 0.71 7.21
C VAL A 127 20.27 1.10 8.04
N VAL A 128 20.91 2.24 7.76
CA VAL A 128 22.24 2.53 8.33
C VAL A 128 22.22 2.92 9.81
N VAL A 129 21.14 3.54 10.32
CA VAL A 129 21.06 3.90 11.74
C VAL A 129 21.04 2.65 12.62
N PRO A 130 20.12 1.67 12.42
CA PRO A 130 20.18 0.40 13.12
C PRO A 130 21.52 -0.31 12.99
N LEU A 131 22.05 -0.42 11.76
CA LEU A 131 23.29 -1.16 11.53
C LEU A 131 24.52 -0.49 12.15
N SER A 132 24.50 0.82 12.40
CA SER A 132 25.61 1.50 13.09
C SER A 132 25.89 0.94 14.49
N PHE A 133 24.89 0.35 15.15
CA PHE A 133 25.05 -0.33 16.44
C PHE A 133 25.53 -1.78 16.29
N LEU A 134 25.25 -2.42 15.15
CA LEU A 134 25.49 -3.86 14.94
C LEU A 134 26.76 -4.15 14.12
N ALA A 135 27.25 -3.16 13.37
CA ALA A 135 28.30 -3.32 12.36
C ALA A 135 29.70 -3.65 12.91
N GLU A 136 29.92 -3.65 14.23
CA GLU A 136 31.18 -4.14 14.81
C GLU A 136 31.38 -5.66 14.59
N THR A 137 30.29 -6.40 14.39
CA THR A 137 30.32 -7.83 14.05
C THR A 137 30.21 -8.00 12.53
N PRO A 138 31.14 -8.70 11.85
CA PRO A 138 31.04 -8.91 10.40
C PRO A 138 29.87 -9.80 10.00
N PHE A 139 29.08 -9.38 9.01
CA PHE A 139 27.98 -10.15 8.42
C PHE A 139 27.75 -9.77 6.95
N ARG A 140 27.01 -10.61 6.23
CA ARG A 140 26.40 -10.24 4.94
C ARG A 140 25.05 -9.55 5.15
N LEU A 141 24.65 -8.68 4.24
CA LEU A 141 23.42 -7.89 4.35
C LEU A 141 22.43 -8.26 3.25
N VAL A 142 21.17 -8.45 3.61
CA VAL A 142 20.03 -8.34 2.70
C VAL A 142 19.21 -7.13 3.12
N ALA A 143 19.19 -6.10 2.30
CA ALA A 143 18.39 -4.90 2.57
C ALA A 143 17.15 -4.89 1.67
N THR A 144 15.98 -4.88 2.29
CA THR A 144 14.69 -4.82 1.60
C THR A 144 13.91 -3.59 2.03
N GLY A 145 13.04 -3.10 1.16
CA GLY A 145 12.05 -2.11 1.54
C GLY A 145 10.76 -2.72 2.04
N ILE A 146 9.67 -1.99 1.85
CA ILE A 146 8.29 -2.40 2.15
C ILE A 146 7.40 -2.22 0.90
N SER A 147 6.22 -2.84 0.92
CA SER A 147 5.17 -2.62 -0.08
C SER A 147 4.14 -1.65 0.50
N TYR A 148 4.01 -0.46 -0.08
CA TYR A 148 3.26 0.63 0.55
C TYR A 148 1.73 0.40 0.53
N PHE A 149 1.21 -0.10 -0.60
CA PHE A 149 -0.22 -0.32 -0.82
C PHE A 149 -0.65 -1.78 -0.64
N TYR A 150 0.20 -2.60 -0.02
CA TYR A 150 -0.25 -3.89 0.48
C TYR A 150 -1.09 -3.67 1.75
N PRO A 151 -2.29 -4.27 1.81
CA PRO A 151 -3.04 -4.33 3.05
C PRO A 151 -2.28 -5.18 4.09
N PRO A 152 -2.57 -5.02 5.39
CA PRO A 152 -1.79 -5.64 6.48
C PRO A 152 -1.53 -7.14 6.31
N GLU A 153 -2.51 -7.91 5.84
CA GLU A 153 -2.38 -9.34 5.61
C GLU A 153 -1.37 -9.69 4.51
N ARG A 154 -1.30 -8.91 3.43
CA ARG A 154 -0.30 -9.12 2.36
C ARG A 154 1.09 -8.69 2.82
N GLN A 155 1.17 -7.67 3.66
CA GLN A 155 2.43 -7.23 4.27
C GLN A 155 2.97 -8.30 5.24
N TYR A 156 2.10 -8.92 6.04
CA TYR A 156 2.43 -10.09 6.87
C TYR A 156 2.88 -11.28 6.01
N ALA A 157 2.17 -11.56 4.90
CA ALA A 157 2.50 -12.64 3.97
C ALA A 157 3.90 -12.51 3.35
N LEU A 158 4.38 -11.29 3.08
CA LEU A 158 5.79 -11.06 2.68
C LEU A 158 6.75 -11.57 3.74
N GLY A 159 6.46 -11.28 5.02
CA GLY A 159 7.22 -11.80 6.16
C GLY A 159 7.24 -13.32 6.21
N VAL A 160 6.08 -13.95 6.00
CA VAL A 160 5.95 -15.42 5.96
C VAL A 160 6.83 -16.03 4.88
N ALA A 161 6.76 -15.49 3.65
CA ALA A 161 7.58 -15.92 2.53
C ALA A 161 9.08 -15.78 2.84
N ILE A 162 9.49 -14.65 3.41
CA ILE A 162 10.87 -14.44 3.87
C ILE A 162 11.24 -15.49 4.93
N GLY A 163 10.39 -15.75 5.92
CA GLY A 163 10.60 -16.77 6.93
C GLY A 163 10.79 -18.17 6.35
N ARG A 164 10.05 -18.54 5.29
CA ARG A 164 10.27 -19.79 4.55
C ARG A 164 11.64 -19.81 3.87
N ALA A 165 12.07 -18.70 3.26
CA ALA A 165 13.40 -18.60 2.66
C ALA A 165 14.51 -18.76 3.73
N LEU A 166 14.35 -18.16 4.91
CA LEU A 166 15.31 -18.26 6.02
C LEU A 166 15.46 -19.70 6.58
N ARG A 167 14.41 -20.51 6.46
CA ARG A 167 14.42 -21.93 6.84
C ARG A 167 15.09 -22.81 5.80
N LYS A 168 15.14 -22.38 4.53
CA LYS A 168 15.84 -23.10 3.44
C LYS A 168 17.35 -22.88 3.43
N THR A 169 17.85 -21.79 4.01
CA THR A 169 19.29 -21.55 4.13
C THR A 169 19.89 -22.19 5.38
N SER A 170 21.11 -22.73 5.25
CA SER A 170 21.92 -23.22 6.36
C SER A 170 22.58 -22.11 7.18
N LYS A 171 22.62 -20.87 6.64
CA LYS A 171 23.24 -19.70 7.29
C LYS A 171 22.49 -19.33 8.57
N ARG A 172 23.23 -18.79 9.54
CA ARG A 172 22.68 -18.14 10.74
C ARG A 172 22.19 -16.73 10.40
N VAL A 173 20.89 -16.51 10.41
CA VAL A 173 20.27 -15.26 9.96
C VAL A 173 19.61 -14.52 11.12
N ALA A 174 19.88 -13.22 11.22
CA ALA A 174 19.15 -12.28 12.05
C ALA A 174 18.23 -11.39 11.21
N VAL A 175 17.10 -10.94 11.75
CA VAL A 175 16.17 -10.03 11.06
C VAL A 175 15.99 -8.75 11.86
N VAL A 176 16.01 -7.60 11.19
CA VAL A 176 15.80 -6.29 11.81
C VAL A 176 14.67 -5.59 11.07
N ALA A 177 13.54 -5.39 11.75
CA ALA A 177 12.54 -4.41 11.34
C ALA A 177 12.95 -3.05 11.86
N SER A 178 13.34 -2.19 10.92
CA SER A 178 13.56 -0.79 11.20
C SER A 178 12.24 -0.04 11.14
N GLY A 179 11.95 0.78 12.13
CA GLY A 179 10.67 1.47 12.20
C GLY A 179 10.55 2.34 13.45
N ASP A 180 10.29 3.61 13.26
CA ASP A 180 9.77 4.47 14.32
C ASP A 180 8.24 4.26 14.43
N LEU A 181 7.68 4.46 15.61
CA LEU A 181 6.24 4.33 15.85
C LEU A 181 5.52 5.64 15.47
N SER A 182 4.57 6.14 16.25
CA SER A 182 3.84 7.36 15.91
C SER A 182 4.76 8.59 15.83
N HIS A 183 4.42 9.54 14.96
CA HIS A 183 5.19 10.78 14.75
C HIS A 183 4.53 12.04 15.34
N CYS A 184 3.40 11.88 16.03
CA CYS A 184 2.50 12.97 16.42
C CYS A 184 2.33 13.11 17.95
N LEU A 185 3.34 12.72 18.75
CA LEU A 185 3.22 12.62 20.22
C LEU A 185 3.20 13.95 20.99
N ILE A 186 3.76 15.02 20.43
CA ILE A 186 3.85 16.33 21.12
C ILE A 186 3.50 17.51 20.20
N PRO A 187 2.91 18.60 20.72
CA PRO A 187 2.76 19.86 19.97
C PRO A 187 4.12 20.43 19.56
N GLY A 188 4.20 20.97 18.34
CA GLY A 188 5.41 21.63 17.81
C GLY A 188 6.46 20.68 17.22
N ALA A 189 6.19 19.38 17.17
CA ALA A 189 6.95 18.44 16.34
C ALA A 189 6.68 18.67 14.83
N PRO A 190 7.50 18.12 13.92
CA PRO A 190 7.32 18.29 12.48
C PRO A 190 5.95 17.79 11.96
N VAL A 191 5.40 16.76 12.58
CA VAL A 191 4.03 16.27 12.31
C VAL A 191 3.08 16.87 13.35
N ALA A 192 1.89 17.28 12.89
CA ALA A 192 0.87 17.85 13.75
C ALA A 192 0.50 16.88 14.88
N TYR A 193 0.41 17.40 16.11
CA TYR A 193 0.03 16.63 17.28
C TYR A 193 -1.34 15.97 17.09
N ASN A 194 -1.42 14.67 17.38
CA ASN A 194 -2.66 13.92 17.43
C ASN A 194 -2.60 12.93 18.61
N PRO A 195 -3.54 12.98 19.58
CA PRO A 195 -3.54 12.06 20.71
C PRO A 195 -3.57 10.58 20.30
N ARG A 196 -4.09 10.28 19.10
CA ARG A 196 -4.17 8.93 18.53
C ARG A 196 -2.79 8.29 18.32
N GLY A 197 -1.73 9.07 18.12
CA GLY A 197 -0.36 8.54 18.07
C GLY A 197 0.06 7.85 19.36
N LYS A 198 -0.28 8.43 20.51
CA LYS A 198 0.02 7.83 21.82
C LYS A 198 -0.83 6.58 22.07
N GLU A 199 -2.08 6.58 21.61
CA GLU A 199 -2.95 5.39 21.69
C GLU A 199 -2.36 4.23 20.88
N PHE A 200 -1.92 4.50 19.65
CA PHE A 200 -1.26 3.53 18.77
C PHE A 200 -0.01 2.96 19.43
N ASP A 201 0.92 3.82 19.87
CA ASP A 201 2.19 3.37 20.45
C ASP A 201 1.99 2.46 21.65
N LEU A 202 1.17 2.89 22.61
CA LEU A 202 0.95 2.14 23.85
C LEU A 202 0.22 0.82 23.60
N LEU A 203 -0.73 0.81 22.66
CA LEU A 203 -1.41 -0.41 22.26
C LEU A 203 -0.43 -1.38 21.58
N LEU A 204 0.34 -0.92 20.61
CA LEU A 204 1.30 -1.75 19.89
C LEU A 204 2.37 -2.32 20.82
N VAL A 205 2.96 -1.50 21.71
CA VAL A 205 3.94 -1.96 22.71
C VAL A 205 3.34 -3.03 23.62
N LYS A 206 2.11 -2.83 24.10
CA LYS A 206 1.41 -3.83 24.92
C LYS A 206 1.20 -5.14 24.17
N LEU A 207 0.71 -5.08 22.93
CA LEU A 207 0.47 -6.27 22.12
C LEU A 207 1.76 -7.02 21.79
N LEU A 208 2.88 -6.31 21.59
CA LEU A 208 4.21 -6.91 21.45
C LEU A 208 4.64 -7.64 22.72
N GLN A 209 4.50 -7.01 23.89
CA GLN A 209 4.82 -7.64 25.18
C GLN A 209 3.99 -8.90 25.46
N GLU A 210 2.72 -8.90 25.03
CA GLU A 210 1.78 -10.01 25.20
C GLU A 210 1.82 -11.03 24.05
N ASN A 211 2.72 -10.88 23.07
CA ASN A 211 2.84 -11.74 21.89
C ASN A 211 1.54 -11.88 21.07
N ARG A 212 0.70 -10.84 21.04
CA ARG A 212 -0.63 -10.83 20.39
C ARG A 212 -0.53 -10.50 18.89
N VAL A 213 0.17 -11.35 18.14
CA VAL A 213 0.47 -11.15 16.71
C VAL A 213 -0.79 -10.89 15.88
N GLU A 214 -1.85 -11.66 16.09
CA GLU A 214 -3.09 -11.52 15.35
C GLU A 214 -3.74 -10.13 15.55
N GLU A 215 -3.77 -9.63 16.78
CA GLU A 215 -4.29 -8.30 17.08
C GLU A 215 -3.43 -7.19 16.49
N ILE A 216 -2.11 -7.39 16.41
CA ILE A 216 -1.21 -6.43 15.75
C ILE A 216 -1.55 -6.36 14.26
N VAL A 217 -1.71 -7.49 13.57
CA VAL A 217 -2.06 -7.50 12.13
C VAL A 217 -3.44 -6.87 11.87
N ARG A 218 -4.33 -6.94 12.85
CA ARG A 218 -5.71 -6.44 12.79
C ARG A 218 -5.91 -5.07 13.43
N LEU A 219 -4.82 -4.30 13.68
CA LEU A 219 -4.98 -2.95 14.21
C LEU A 219 -5.91 -2.12 13.31
N ASP A 220 -6.69 -1.26 13.96
CA ASP A 220 -7.63 -0.35 13.31
C ASP A 220 -6.88 0.52 12.27
N PRO A 221 -7.23 0.44 10.97
CA PRO A 221 -6.55 1.21 9.93
C PRO A 221 -6.59 2.71 10.17
N GLU A 222 -7.68 3.24 10.74
CA GLU A 222 -7.80 4.67 11.06
C GLU A 222 -6.80 5.05 12.17
N LEU A 223 -6.67 4.22 13.21
CA LEU A 223 -5.66 4.43 14.26
C LEU A 223 -4.23 4.42 13.70
N VAL A 224 -3.91 3.48 12.80
CA VAL A 224 -2.58 3.38 12.18
C VAL A 224 -2.29 4.63 11.33
N GLU A 225 -3.25 5.07 10.52
CA GLU A 225 -3.10 6.25 9.66
C GLU A 225 -2.94 7.53 10.49
N GLU A 226 -3.79 7.73 11.50
CA GLU A 226 -3.76 8.90 12.37
C GLU A 226 -2.50 8.99 13.25
N ALA A 227 -1.82 7.87 13.50
CA ALA A 227 -0.54 7.82 14.20
C ALA A 227 0.62 8.39 13.36
N ALA A 228 0.46 8.52 12.04
CA ALA A 228 1.47 8.99 11.10
C ALA A 228 2.82 8.25 11.24
N GLU A 229 2.75 6.95 11.50
CA GLU A 229 3.87 6.07 11.80
C GLU A 229 4.61 5.58 10.54
N CYS A 230 5.82 5.00 10.70
CA CYS A 230 6.51 4.32 9.59
C CYS A 230 6.88 2.85 9.84
N GLY A 231 6.83 2.36 11.09
CA GLY A 231 7.29 1.03 11.49
C GLY A 231 6.28 -0.12 11.36
N TYR A 232 4.98 0.13 11.28
CA TYR A 232 3.94 -0.89 11.32
C TYR A 232 4.14 -1.93 10.21
N ARG A 233 4.39 -1.49 8.97
CA ARG A 233 4.60 -2.40 7.84
C ARG A 233 5.85 -3.27 7.97
N SER A 234 6.93 -2.76 8.56
CA SER A 234 8.14 -3.55 8.81
C SER A 234 7.94 -4.51 9.99
N ILE A 235 7.16 -4.12 11.00
CA ILE A 235 6.74 -4.99 12.11
C ILE A 235 5.89 -6.15 11.60
N LEU A 236 4.91 -5.91 10.72
CA LEU A 236 4.10 -6.99 10.14
C LEU A 236 4.96 -8.01 9.38
N MET A 237 5.94 -7.53 8.59
CA MET A 237 6.89 -8.43 7.93
C MET A 237 7.73 -9.20 8.96
N LEU A 238 8.22 -8.56 10.02
CA LEU A 238 8.99 -9.24 11.08
C LEU A 238 8.16 -10.33 11.73
N LEU A 239 6.93 -10.03 12.15
CA LEU A 239 6.06 -11.02 12.79
C LEU A 239 5.71 -12.17 11.84
N GLY A 240 5.59 -11.90 10.53
CA GLY A 240 5.40 -12.92 9.51
C GLY A 240 6.59 -13.89 9.39
N VAL A 241 7.83 -13.42 9.55
CA VAL A 241 9.03 -14.28 9.54
C VAL A 241 8.94 -15.39 10.59
N PHE A 242 8.31 -15.10 11.73
CA PHE A 242 8.13 -16.04 12.84
C PHE A 242 6.87 -16.90 12.72
N GLU A 243 6.12 -16.83 11.61
CA GLU A 243 4.88 -17.59 11.47
C GLU A 243 5.10 -19.10 11.72
N GLY A 244 4.22 -19.68 12.53
CA GLY A 244 4.27 -21.10 12.89
C GLY A 244 5.37 -21.47 13.89
N LEU A 245 5.99 -20.50 14.54
CA LEU A 245 6.95 -20.70 15.65
C LEU A 245 6.40 -20.09 16.94
N GLU A 246 6.79 -20.66 18.08
CA GLU A 246 6.76 -19.90 19.32
C GLU A 246 7.69 -18.71 19.25
N ILE A 247 7.33 -17.65 19.98
CA ILE A 247 8.10 -16.41 20.01
C ILE A 247 8.25 -15.98 21.46
N GLU A 248 9.50 -15.82 21.89
CA GLU A 248 9.82 -15.09 23.11
C GLU A 248 10.12 -13.64 22.73
N THR A 249 9.30 -12.71 23.22
CA THR A 249 9.42 -11.28 22.93
C THR A 249 9.78 -10.51 24.19
N GLU A 250 10.80 -9.66 24.09
CA GLU A 250 11.18 -8.72 25.15
C GLU A 250 11.18 -7.30 24.58
N VAL A 251 10.30 -6.44 25.08
CA VAL A 251 10.37 -5.00 24.79
C VAL A 251 11.39 -4.37 25.73
N LEU A 252 12.55 -4.00 25.20
CA LEU A 252 13.69 -3.46 25.94
C LEU A 252 13.47 -2.00 26.33
N SER A 253 12.82 -1.21 25.46
CA SER A 253 12.51 0.19 25.74
C SER A 253 11.36 0.70 24.89
N TYR A 254 10.69 1.74 25.39
CA TYR A 254 9.83 2.63 24.63
C TYR A 254 9.96 4.06 25.17
N GLU A 255 10.25 5.02 24.30
CA GLU A 255 10.37 6.46 24.62
C GLU A 255 9.86 7.31 23.45
N GLY A 256 9.41 8.55 23.70
CA GLY A 256 8.99 9.45 22.61
C GLY A 256 9.22 10.95 22.85
N PRO A 257 10.43 11.37 23.27
CA PRO A 257 10.68 12.74 23.74
C PRO A 257 10.68 13.81 22.63
N PHE A 258 10.79 13.40 21.36
CA PHE A 258 10.88 14.31 20.21
C PHE A 258 9.61 14.34 19.35
N GLY A 259 8.50 13.85 19.88
CA GLY A 259 7.25 13.71 19.11
C GLY A 259 7.15 12.41 18.31
N VAL A 260 8.25 11.65 18.24
CA VAL A 260 8.33 10.36 17.56
C VAL A 260 8.51 9.25 18.59
N GLY A 261 7.73 8.17 18.49
CA GLY A 261 7.84 6.99 19.33
C GLY A 261 8.98 6.07 18.91
N TYR A 262 9.85 5.70 19.84
CA TYR A 262 10.99 4.80 19.65
C TYR A 262 10.81 3.57 20.50
N ALA A 263 10.69 2.39 19.87
CA ALA A 263 10.61 1.11 20.56
C ALA A 263 11.78 0.21 20.14
N VAL A 264 12.37 -0.47 21.12
CA VAL A 264 13.36 -1.53 20.87
C VAL A 264 12.81 -2.82 21.46
N ALA A 265 12.68 -3.86 20.63
CA ALA A 265 12.21 -5.17 21.06
C ALA A 265 12.99 -6.29 20.39
N THR A 266 13.16 -7.41 21.10
CA THR A 266 13.77 -8.64 20.58
C THR A 266 12.72 -9.74 20.44
N PHE A 267 12.97 -10.65 19.50
CA PHE A 267 12.11 -11.79 19.18
C PHE A 267 13.00 -13.01 19.01
N LEU A 268 12.86 -14.00 19.88
CA LEU A 268 13.61 -15.26 19.80
C LEU A 268 12.69 -16.37 19.27
N PRO A 269 13.12 -17.13 18.25
CA PRO A 269 12.33 -18.23 17.72
C PRO A 269 12.38 -19.42 18.69
N GLY A 270 11.21 -19.90 19.08
CA GLY A 270 11.03 -21.13 19.86
C GLY A 270 10.75 -22.35 18.98
N ALA A 271 10.13 -23.36 19.58
CA ALA A 271 9.70 -24.58 18.88
C ALA A 271 8.62 -24.27 17.82
N GLU A 272 8.46 -25.19 16.86
CA GLU A 272 7.35 -25.11 15.91
C GLU A 272 6.00 -25.15 16.65
N ASN A 273 5.13 -24.21 16.32
CA ASN A 273 3.75 -24.18 16.78
C ASN A 273 2.80 -23.90 15.60
N PRO A 274 2.21 -24.94 14.99
CA PRO A 274 1.24 -24.79 13.90
C PRO A 274 0.00 -23.96 14.25
N ALA A 275 -0.37 -23.84 15.53
CA ALA A 275 -1.50 -23.01 15.95
C ALA A 275 -1.23 -21.50 15.80
N ARG A 276 0.04 -21.10 15.59
CA ARG A 276 0.45 -19.72 15.30
C ARG A 276 0.56 -19.44 13.79
N ARG A 277 -0.06 -20.27 12.95
CA ARG A 277 -0.19 -20.01 11.50
C ARG A 277 -1.43 -19.16 11.27
N LEU A 278 -1.21 -17.88 11.01
CA LEU A 278 -2.25 -16.87 10.89
C LEU A 278 -2.59 -16.57 9.42
N LEU A 279 -1.61 -16.67 8.53
CA LEU A 279 -1.76 -16.33 7.12
C LEU A 279 -2.91 -17.09 6.42
N PRO A 280 -3.10 -18.42 6.61
CA PRO A 280 -4.23 -19.10 6.00
C PRO A 280 -5.59 -18.55 6.44
N VAL A 281 -5.73 -18.17 7.72
CA VAL A 281 -6.95 -17.58 8.27
C VAL A 281 -7.21 -16.21 7.66
N LEU A 282 -6.18 -15.35 7.59
CA LEU A 282 -6.28 -14.02 6.98
C LEU A 282 -6.62 -14.10 5.48
N GLN A 283 -6.04 -15.07 4.77
CA GLN A 283 -6.32 -15.31 3.35
C GLN A 283 -7.76 -15.78 3.13
N GLU A 284 -8.26 -16.70 3.96
CA GLU A 284 -9.64 -17.18 3.89
C GLU A 284 -10.63 -16.04 4.17
N GLU A 285 -10.39 -15.24 5.21
CA GLU A 285 -11.23 -14.08 5.52
C GLU A 285 -11.26 -13.05 4.39
N ARG A 286 -10.10 -12.76 3.78
CA ARG A 286 -10.01 -11.84 2.64
C ARG A 286 -10.77 -12.40 1.44
N ALA A 287 -10.57 -13.68 1.12
CA ALA A 287 -11.29 -14.35 0.05
C ALA A 287 -12.80 -14.32 0.28
N ALA A 288 -13.26 -14.55 1.52
CA ALA A 288 -14.65 -14.47 1.91
C ALA A 288 -15.23 -13.05 1.75
N LYS A 289 -14.50 -12.01 2.18
CA LYS A 289 -14.90 -10.60 1.98
C LYS A 289 -15.03 -10.25 0.50
N VAL A 290 -14.05 -10.64 -0.32
CA VAL A 290 -14.07 -10.42 -1.77
C VAL A 290 -15.24 -11.18 -2.42
N ALA A 291 -15.47 -12.43 -2.03
CA ALA A 291 -16.58 -13.24 -2.53
C ALA A 291 -17.95 -12.64 -2.15
N ALA A 292 -18.13 -12.22 -0.90
CA ALA A 292 -19.35 -11.59 -0.44
C ALA A 292 -19.66 -10.29 -1.20
N ARG A 293 -18.65 -9.44 -1.40
CA ARG A 293 -18.77 -8.23 -2.26
C ARG A 293 -19.21 -8.59 -3.67
N ARG A 294 -18.54 -9.57 -4.29
CA ARG A 294 -18.82 -10.01 -5.67
C ARG A 294 -20.21 -10.65 -5.84
N GLN A 295 -20.76 -11.27 -4.79
CA GLN A 295 -22.11 -11.83 -4.82
C GLN A 295 -23.19 -10.76 -4.87
N GLN A 296 -22.93 -9.60 -4.27
CA GLN A 296 -23.85 -8.45 -4.25
C GLN A 296 -23.81 -7.61 -5.53
N GLU A 297 -22.83 -7.85 -6.42
CA GLU A 297 -22.73 -7.16 -7.71
C GLU A 297 -23.97 -7.40 -8.55
N SER A 298 -24.58 -6.31 -8.97
CA SER A 298 -25.58 -6.26 -10.04
C SER A 298 -25.00 -6.82 -11.36
N ALA A 299 -25.89 -7.25 -12.26
CA ALA A 299 -25.48 -7.83 -13.53
C ALA A 299 -24.59 -6.91 -14.39
N PRO A 300 -24.85 -5.58 -14.53
CA PRO A 300 -23.96 -4.67 -15.24
C PRO A 300 -22.56 -4.60 -14.65
N VAL A 301 -22.46 -4.53 -13.31
CA VAL A 301 -21.17 -4.43 -12.61
C VAL A 301 -20.38 -5.73 -12.72
N ARG A 302 -21.05 -6.86 -12.56
CA ARG A 302 -20.44 -8.19 -12.74
C ARG A 302 -19.90 -8.38 -14.15
N LEU A 303 -20.62 -7.89 -15.17
CA LEU A 303 -20.15 -7.89 -16.55
C LEU A 303 -18.89 -7.04 -16.69
N ALA A 304 -18.91 -5.78 -16.25
CA ALA A 304 -17.76 -4.88 -16.31
C ALA A 304 -16.51 -5.48 -15.65
N ARG A 305 -16.64 -6.01 -14.43
CA ARG A 305 -15.53 -6.66 -13.72
C ARG A 305 -14.99 -7.87 -14.47
N ARG A 306 -15.86 -8.80 -14.89
CA ARG A 306 -15.43 -10.01 -15.60
C ARG A 306 -14.73 -9.68 -16.91
N THR A 307 -15.17 -8.64 -17.63
CA THR A 307 -14.50 -8.16 -18.84
C THR A 307 -13.05 -7.76 -18.56
N VAL A 308 -12.81 -6.97 -17.52
CA VAL A 308 -11.45 -6.53 -17.14
C VAL A 308 -10.59 -7.70 -16.66
N GLU A 309 -11.14 -8.58 -15.81
CA GLU A 309 -10.40 -9.76 -15.31
C GLU A 309 -10.02 -10.74 -16.43
N ASN A 310 -10.93 -11.01 -17.37
CA ASN A 310 -10.68 -11.94 -18.47
C ASN A 310 -9.65 -11.39 -19.46
N TYR A 311 -9.69 -10.08 -19.70
CA TYR A 311 -8.69 -9.40 -20.53
C TYR A 311 -7.29 -9.52 -19.93
N LEU A 312 -7.13 -9.24 -18.63
CA LEU A 312 -5.82 -9.33 -17.97
C LEU A 312 -5.27 -10.75 -17.91
N ARG A 313 -6.13 -11.73 -17.64
CA ARG A 313 -5.73 -13.13 -17.55
C ARG A 313 -5.50 -13.80 -18.91
N LYS A 314 -5.58 -13.05 -20.01
CA LYS A 314 -5.45 -13.54 -21.40
C LYS A 314 -6.30 -14.79 -21.65
N LYS A 315 -7.47 -14.87 -21.02
CA LYS A 315 -8.41 -15.94 -21.32
C LYS A 315 -9.04 -15.59 -22.67
N GLU A 316 -8.46 -16.12 -23.74
CA GLU A 316 -8.97 -15.97 -25.12
C GLU A 316 -10.37 -16.60 -25.30
N GLU A 317 -10.86 -17.37 -24.33
CA GLU A 317 -12.20 -17.94 -24.35
C GLU A 317 -13.07 -17.36 -23.22
N GLY A 318 -13.99 -16.48 -23.62
CA GLY A 318 -15.02 -15.92 -22.77
C GLY A 318 -14.84 -14.43 -22.45
N ALA A 319 -14.71 -13.57 -23.48
CA ALA A 319 -15.21 -12.19 -23.35
C ALA A 319 -16.63 -12.32 -22.77
N GLY A 320 -16.83 -11.82 -21.53
CA GLY A 320 -17.93 -12.24 -20.65
C GLY A 320 -19.23 -12.42 -21.42
N GLU A 321 -19.86 -13.59 -21.30
CA GLU A 321 -21.11 -13.92 -21.99
C GLU A 321 -22.02 -12.69 -22.06
N GLU A 322 -22.27 -12.18 -23.27
CA GLU A 322 -23.18 -11.05 -23.50
C GLU A 322 -24.58 -11.34 -22.93
N SER A 323 -24.90 -12.63 -22.77
CA SER A 323 -26.11 -13.14 -22.15
C SER A 323 -26.03 -13.09 -20.62
N GLY A 324 -26.80 -12.19 -20.01
CA GLY A 324 -26.94 -12.13 -18.55
C GLY A 324 -27.43 -10.80 -18.01
N LEU A 325 -27.53 -9.78 -18.85
CA LEU A 325 -28.18 -8.52 -18.47
C LEU A 325 -29.70 -8.72 -18.32
N PRO A 326 -30.32 -8.22 -17.24
CA PRO A 326 -31.76 -8.23 -17.03
C PRO A 326 -32.53 -7.60 -18.20
N ALA A 327 -33.70 -8.16 -18.53
CA ALA A 327 -34.49 -7.76 -19.69
C ALA A 327 -35.16 -6.38 -19.55
N ASP A 328 -35.21 -5.83 -18.33
CA ASP A 328 -35.71 -4.50 -18.01
C ASP A 328 -34.68 -3.38 -18.25
N LEU A 329 -33.42 -3.74 -18.55
CA LEU A 329 -32.41 -2.79 -18.97
C LEU A 329 -32.66 -2.31 -20.41
N PRO A 330 -32.30 -1.05 -20.74
CA PRO A 330 -32.46 -0.55 -22.10
C PRO A 330 -31.60 -1.36 -23.08
N PRO A 331 -32.08 -1.60 -24.32
CA PRO A 331 -31.33 -2.36 -25.31
C PRO A 331 -30.01 -1.67 -25.69
N ARG A 332 -29.99 -0.34 -25.66
CA ARG A 332 -28.84 0.53 -25.94
C ARG A 332 -28.93 1.78 -25.08
N ALA A 333 -27.81 2.20 -24.49
CA ALA A 333 -27.68 3.44 -23.73
C ALA A 333 -26.21 3.89 -23.70
N GLY A 334 -25.97 5.17 -23.38
CA GLY A 334 -24.65 5.60 -22.95
C GLY A 334 -24.31 5.00 -21.58
N VAL A 335 -23.04 4.67 -21.35
CA VAL A 335 -22.62 3.99 -20.12
C VAL A 335 -21.33 4.62 -19.61
N PHE A 336 -21.23 4.85 -18.30
CA PHE A 336 -19.96 5.14 -17.63
C PHE A 336 -19.61 3.98 -16.70
N VAL A 337 -18.38 3.47 -16.82
CA VAL A 337 -17.83 2.50 -15.89
C VAL A 337 -16.80 3.20 -15.02
N SER A 338 -17.01 3.16 -13.70
CA SER A 338 -16.05 3.67 -12.73
C SER A 338 -15.45 2.51 -11.94
N ILE A 339 -14.13 2.50 -11.85
CA ILE A 339 -13.33 1.57 -11.08
C ILE A 339 -12.77 2.34 -9.88
N LYS A 340 -12.97 1.80 -8.69
CA LYS A 340 -12.41 2.31 -7.44
C LYS A 340 -11.49 1.27 -6.80
N LYS A 341 -10.51 1.74 -6.05
CA LYS A 341 -9.58 0.91 -5.27
C LYS A 341 -9.43 1.56 -3.89
N HIS A 342 -9.75 0.81 -2.84
CA HIS A 342 -9.77 1.32 -1.45
C HIS A 342 -10.57 2.63 -1.29
N GLY A 343 -11.71 2.76 -1.98
CA GLY A 343 -12.56 3.96 -1.96
C GLY A 343 -12.18 5.02 -2.99
N GLU A 344 -10.92 5.08 -3.39
CA GLU A 344 -10.37 6.07 -4.33
C GLU A 344 -10.63 5.72 -5.79
N LEU A 345 -10.73 6.74 -6.65
CA LEU A 345 -10.93 6.55 -8.09
C LEU A 345 -9.68 5.94 -8.74
N ARG A 346 -9.84 4.81 -9.46
CA ARG A 346 -8.78 4.09 -10.17
C ARG A 346 -8.92 4.13 -11.70
N GLY A 347 -10.09 4.54 -12.19
CA GLY A 347 -10.41 4.77 -13.60
C GLY A 347 -11.89 5.09 -13.78
N CYS A 348 -12.24 5.97 -14.71
CA CYS A 348 -13.64 6.23 -15.06
C CYS A 348 -13.74 6.74 -16.50
N ILE A 349 -14.39 5.94 -17.35
CA ILE A 349 -14.60 6.23 -18.77
C ILE A 349 -16.04 5.85 -19.14
N GLY A 350 -16.61 6.61 -20.07
CA GLY A 350 -17.94 6.32 -20.58
C GLY A 350 -18.29 7.07 -21.85
N THR A 351 -19.49 6.78 -22.34
CA THR A 351 -20.09 7.34 -23.53
C THR A 351 -21.43 8.01 -23.20
N ILE A 352 -21.70 9.15 -23.81
CA ILE A 352 -22.94 9.91 -23.60
C ILE A 352 -24.12 9.23 -24.31
N TYR A 353 -23.85 8.77 -25.53
CA TYR A 353 -24.80 8.10 -26.41
C TYR A 353 -24.28 6.69 -26.72
N PRO A 354 -25.15 5.70 -26.99
CA PRO A 354 -24.71 4.34 -27.32
C PRO A 354 -23.86 4.33 -28.59
N THR A 355 -22.65 3.77 -28.50
CA THR A 355 -21.68 3.64 -29.58
C THR A 355 -21.54 2.20 -30.07
N ARG A 356 -22.05 1.24 -29.30
CA ARG A 356 -22.03 -0.20 -29.58
C ARG A 356 -23.40 -0.70 -30.02
N GLU A 357 -23.43 -1.94 -30.49
CA GLU A 357 -24.65 -2.60 -31.00
C GLU A 357 -25.68 -2.84 -29.89
N ASN A 358 -25.22 -3.15 -28.68
CA ASN A 358 -26.05 -3.42 -27.52
C ASN A 358 -25.42 -2.86 -26.22
N LEU A 359 -26.21 -2.82 -25.15
CA LEU A 359 -25.77 -2.33 -23.83
C LEU A 359 -24.59 -3.13 -23.26
N ALA A 360 -24.56 -4.45 -23.44
CA ALA A 360 -23.47 -5.29 -22.94
C ALA A 360 -22.13 -4.88 -23.57
N GLY A 361 -22.09 -4.73 -24.89
CA GLY A 361 -20.92 -4.25 -25.61
C GLY A 361 -20.48 -2.85 -25.16
N GLU A 362 -21.43 -1.97 -24.84
CA GLU A 362 -21.12 -0.64 -24.29
C GLU A 362 -20.44 -0.73 -22.92
N ILE A 363 -20.97 -1.56 -22.01
CA ILE A 363 -20.39 -1.80 -20.68
C ILE A 363 -18.98 -2.39 -20.82
N MET A 364 -18.82 -3.42 -21.65
CA MET A 364 -17.54 -4.10 -21.85
C MET A 364 -16.47 -3.15 -22.40
N ALA A 365 -16.81 -2.38 -23.44
CA ALA A 365 -15.89 -1.43 -24.05
C ALA A 365 -15.46 -0.34 -23.06
N ASN A 366 -16.40 0.23 -22.31
CA ASN A 366 -16.10 1.28 -21.33
C ASN A 366 -15.36 0.73 -20.10
N ALA A 367 -15.60 -0.53 -19.70
CA ALA A 367 -14.84 -1.17 -18.63
C ALA A 367 -13.36 -1.35 -18.99
N LEU A 368 -13.07 -1.82 -20.21
CA LEU A 368 -11.69 -1.92 -20.71
C LEU A 368 -11.04 -0.54 -20.84
N ALA A 369 -11.78 0.45 -21.34
CA ALA A 369 -11.27 1.81 -21.45
C ALA A 369 -10.97 2.42 -20.07
N ALA A 370 -11.87 2.24 -19.09
CA ALA A 370 -11.65 2.69 -17.72
C ALA A 370 -10.44 2.02 -17.05
N ALA A 371 -10.20 0.73 -17.33
CA ALA A 371 -9.09 -0.01 -16.74
C ALA A 371 -7.73 0.27 -17.41
N PHE A 372 -7.69 0.56 -18.72
CA PHE A 372 -6.43 0.54 -19.48
C PHE A 372 -6.17 1.79 -20.33
N GLN A 373 -7.14 2.69 -20.47
CA GLN A 373 -7.06 3.84 -21.39
C GLN A 373 -7.38 5.18 -20.72
N ASP A 374 -7.70 5.19 -19.43
CA ASP A 374 -7.89 6.44 -18.68
C ASP A 374 -6.52 7.13 -18.48
N PRO A 375 -6.24 8.27 -19.13
CA PRO A 375 -4.90 8.87 -19.15
C PRO A 375 -4.46 9.42 -17.79
N ARG A 376 -5.38 9.48 -16.81
CA ARG A 376 -5.07 9.90 -15.44
C ARG A 376 -4.38 8.81 -14.62
N PHE A 377 -4.45 7.55 -15.06
CA PHE A 377 -3.97 6.41 -14.29
C PHE A 377 -3.12 5.46 -15.16
N PRO A 378 -2.13 4.77 -14.58
CA PRO A 378 -1.48 3.66 -15.26
C PRO A 378 -2.49 2.52 -15.51
N PRO A 379 -2.28 1.67 -16.54
CA PRO A 379 -3.12 0.49 -16.76
C PRO A 379 -3.24 -0.38 -15.50
N VAL A 380 -4.44 -0.93 -15.24
CA VAL A 380 -4.68 -1.87 -14.14
C VAL A 380 -3.82 -3.13 -14.30
N SER A 381 -3.25 -3.63 -13.20
CA SER A 381 -2.50 -4.89 -13.16
C SER A 381 -3.27 -6.01 -12.45
N GLU A 382 -2.84 -7.27 -12.68
CA GLU A 382 -3.53 -8.46 -12.16
C GLU A 382 -3.56 -8.51 -10.62
N ASP A 383 -2.50 -8.05 -9.97
CA ASP A 383 -2.37 -8.04 -8.50
C ASP A 383 -3.34 -7.08 -7.79
N GLU A 384 -3.99 -6.17 -8.55
CA GLU A 384 -5.00 -5.24 -8.04
C GLU A 384 -6.43 -5.78 -8.09
N LEU A 385 -6.71 -6.80 -8.91
CA LEU A 385 -8.08 -7.22 -9.27
C LEU A 385 -9.01 -7.53 -8.08
N GLU A 386 -8.45 -8.05 -6.99
CA GLU A 386 -9.22 -8.39 -5.79
C GLU A 386 -9.64 -7.15 -4.99
N ASP A 387 -8.91 -6.04 -5.13
CA ASP A 387 -9.17 -4.78 -4.41
C ASP A 387 -10.07 -3.83 -5.20
N LEU A 388 -10.30 -4.11 -6.48
CA LEU A 388 -11.12 -3.27 -7.35
C LEU A 388 -12.62 -3.43 -7.06
N VAL A 389 -13.29 -2.29 -6.99
CA VAL A 389 -14.74 -2.15 -6.88
C VAL A 389 -15.23 -1.40 -8.12
N TYR A 390 -16.31 -1.88 -8.72
CA TYR A 390 -16.83 -1.35 -9.98
C TYR A 390 -18.20 -0.72 -9.72
N SER A 391 -18.52 0.31 -10.50
CA SER A 391 -19.89 0.83 -10.61
C SER A 391 -20.17 1.15 -12.07
N VAL A 392 -21.42 0.99 -12.47
CA VAL A 392 -21.87 1.20 -13.85
C VAL A 392 -23.05 2.17 -13.84
N ASP A 393 -22.87 3.32 -14.47
CA ASP A 393 -23.91 4.32 -14.67
C ASP A 393 -24.51 4.14 -16.06
N ILE A 394 -25.79 3.79 -16.14
CA ILE A 394 -26.53 3.69 -17.40
C ILE A 394 -27.34 4.96 -17.60
N LEU A 395 -27.05 5.69 -18.68
CA LEU A 395 -27.64 7.00 -18.95
C LEU A 395 -29.02 6.87 -19.60
N LYS A 396 -29.95 7.71 -19.15
CA LYS A 396 -31.16 8.00 -19.92
C LYS A 396 -30.85 8.98 -21.06
N PRO A 397 -31.67 9.03 -22.13
CA PRO A 397 -31.51 10.01 -23.20
C PRO A 397 -31.45 11.45 -22.63
N PRO A 398 -30.46 12.27 -23.03
CA PRO A 398 -30.39 13.66 -22.63
C PRO A 398 -31.57 14.50 -23.13
N GLU A 399 -31.95 15.49 -22.34
CA GLU A 399 -33.01 16.44 -22.63
C GLU A 399 -32.44 17.88 -22.61
N PRO A 400 -32.82 18.77 -23.55
CA PRO A 400 -32.40 20.16 -23.52
C PRO A 400 -32.87 20.88 -22.25
N VAL A 401 -32.04 21.78 -21.70
CA VAL A 401 -32.44 22.65 -20.58
C VAL A 401 -32.59 24.10 -21.02
N ARG A 402 -33.54 24.82 -20.40
CA ARG A 402 -33.83 26.23 -20.70
C ARG A 402 -32.95 27.19 -19.91
N GLY A 403 -32.37 26.70 -18.82
CA GLY A 403 -31.46 27.46 -17.95
C GLY A 403 -31.07 26.66 -16.71
N LEU A 404 -30.29 27.28 -15.82
CA LEU A 404 -29.76 26.63 -14.62
C LEU A 404 -30.84 26.14 -13.66
N GLY A 405 -32.01 26.79 -13.62
CA GLY A 405 -33.15 26.36 -12.78
C GLY A 405 -33.76 25.01 -13.17
N ASP A 406 -33.43 24.47 -14.34
CA ASP A 406 -33.83 23.12 -14.76
C ASP A 406 -32.84 22.04 -14.31
N LEU A 407 -31.73 22.41 -13.67
CA LEU A 407 -30.68 21.53 -13.20
C LEU A 407 -30.76 21.38 -11.69
N ASP A 408 -30.72 20.13 -11.25
CA ASP A 408 -30.52 19.73 -9.87
C ASP A 408 -29.26 18.83 -9.86
N PRO A 409 -28.12 19.29 -9.34
CA PRO A 409 -26.87 18.54 -9.36
C PRO A 409 -26.95 17.16 -8.69
N GLN A 410 -27.90 16.95 -7.77
CA GLN A 410 -28.10 15.67 -7.09
C GLN A 410 -28.87 14.68 -7.98
N LYS A 411 -29.72 15.18 -8.88
CA LYS A 411 -30.58 14.35 -9.74
C LYS A 411 -30.06 14.21 -11.16
N TYR A 412 -29.60 15.30 -11.75
CA TYR A 412 -29.29 15.40 -13.17
C TYR A 412 -27.79 15.59 -13.40
N GLY A 413 -27.23 14.82 -14.32
CA GLY A 413 -25.97 15.16 -14.95
C GLY A 413 -26.19 16.25 -16.00
N VAL A 414 -25.10 16.94 -16.36
CA VAL A 414 -25.14 18.03 -17.35
C VAL A 414 -24.16 17.77 -18.47
N ILE A 415 -24.59 18.09 -19.69
CA ILE A 415 -23.78 18.11 -20.90
C ILE A 415 -23.72 19.55 -21.38
N VAL A 416 -22.51 20.03 -21.63
CA VAL A 416 -22.25 21.35 -22.20
C VAL A 416 -21.66 21.15 -23.58
N ARG A 417 -22.23 21.81 -24.61
CA ARG A 417 -21.73 21.74 -25.99
C ARG A 417 -21.48 23.11 -26.59
N ARG A 418 -20.37 23.24 -27.32
CA ARG A 418 -20.11 24.35 -28.24
C ARG A 418 -19.37 23.85 -29.47
N GLY A 419 -20.11 23.65 -30.56
CA GLY A 419 -19.55 23.07 -31.79
C GLY A 419 -19.04 21.65 -31.55
N HIS A 420 -17.75 21.41 -31.81
CA HIS A 420 -17.10 20.10 -31.58
C HIS A 420 -16.63 19.89 -30.13
N ARG A 421 -16.66 20.93 -29.29
CA ARG A 421 -16.28 20.82 -27.87
C ARG A 421 -17.50 20.40 -27.06
N SER A 422 -17.33 19.36 -26.25
CA SER A 422 -18.34 18.94 -25.30
C SER A 422 -17.72 18.47 -24.00
N GLY A 423 -18.40 18.76 -22.89
CA GLY A 423 -18.02 18.30 -21.57
C GLY A 423 -19.25 17.78 -20.83
N LEU A 424 -19.04 16.76 -20.01
CA LEU A 424 -20.09 16.13 -19.23
C LEU A 424 -19.68 16.07 -17.77
N LEU A 425 -20.68 16.20 -16.89
CA LEU A 425 -20.56 15.87 -15.48
C LEU A 425 -21.74 14.99 -15.06
N LEU A 426 -21.44 13.89 -14.36
CA LEU A 426 -22.43 12.98 -13.80
C LEU A 426 -23.17 13.66 -12.62
N PRO A 427 -24.40 13.23 -12.29
CA PRO A 427 -25.10 13.69 -11.09
C PRO A 427 -24.47 13.16 -9.80
N ASN A 428 -24.86 13.76 -8.67
CA ASN A 428 -24.58 13.30 -7.31
C ASN A 428 -23.07 13.04 -7.08
N LEU A 429 -22.27 14.07 -7.36
CA LEU A 429 -20.83 14.07 -7.09
C LEU A 429 -20.55 14.86 -5.82
N GLU A 430 -19.68 14.34 -4.99
CA GLU A 430 -19.24 14.97 -3.75
C GLU A 430 -18.63 16.35 -4.02
N GLY A 431 -19.00 17.35 -3.20
CA GLY A 431 -18.50 18.73 -3.32
C GLY A 431 -19.14 19.57 -4.44
N ILE A 432 -20.23 19.09 -5.07
CA ILE A 432 -20.98 19.87 -6.06
C ILE A 432 -22.41 20.09 -5.57
N GLU A 433 -22.70 21.32 -5.16
CA GLU A 433 -23.99 21.67 -4.55
C GLU A 433 -24.87 22.51 -5.48
N THR A 434 -24.27 23.24 -6.43
CA THR A 434 -25.00 24.18 -7.30
C THR A 434 -24.93 23.84 -8.79
N ALA A 435 -25.96 24.22 -9.54
CA ALA A 435 -26.02 24.03 -10.98
C ALA A 435 -24.94 24.87 -11.70
N GLU A 436 -24.64 26.05 -11.17
CA GLU A 436 -23.58 26.94 -11.62
C GLU A 436 -22.21 26.24 -11.57
N GLU A 437 -21.87 25.64 -10.44
CA GLU A 437 -20.63 24.88 -10.26
C GLU A 437 -20.57 23.68 -11.21
N GLN A 438 -21.68 22.94 -11.30
CA GLN A 438 -21.81 21.77 -12.16
C GLN A 438 -21.51 22.12 -13.64
N VAL A 439 -22.16 23.18 -14.15
CA VAL A 439 -21.96 23.67 -15.52
C VAL A 439 -20.54 24.21 -15.71
N ALA A 440 -20.00 24.94 -14.73
CA ALA A 440 -18.63 25.48 -14.80
C ALA A 440 -17.58 24.37 -14.89
N ILE A 441 -17.74 23.28 -14.14
CA ILE A 441 -16.85 22.11 -14.22
C ILE A 441 -16.96 21.44 -15.59
N ALA A 442 -18.18 21.21 -16.09
CA ALA A 442 -18.40 20.62 -17.40
C ALA A 442 -17.80 21.48 -18.53
N ARG A 443 -17.93 22.82 -18.45
CA ARG A 443 -17.26 23.78 -19.35
C ARG A 443 -15.75 23.62 -19.32
N ARG A 444 -15.14 23.58 -18.13
CA ARG A 444 -13.68 23.40 -17.99
C ARG A 444 -13.21 22.08 -18.63
N LYS A 445 -13.93 20.98 -18.40
CA LYS A 445 -13.63 19.68 -19.04
C LYS A 445 -13.71 19.73 -20.57
N ALA A 446 -14.57 20.58 -21.11
CA ALA A 446 -14.73 20.79 -22.55
C ALA A 446 -13.73 21.79 -23.15
N GLY A 447 -12.93 22.48 -22.33
CA GLY A 447 -12.12 23.62 -22.77
C GLY A 447 -12.98 24.79 -23.27
N ILE A 448 -14.14 25.02 -22.65
CA ILE A 448 -15.07 26.11 -22.97
C ILE A 448 -14.96 27.19 -21.87
N GLY A 449 -14.72 28.44 -22.27
CA GLY A 449 -14.66 29.61 -21.39
C GLY A 449 -16.02 29.97 -20.75
N PRO A 450 -16.01 30.81 -19.71
CA PRO A 450 -17.19 31.10 -18.89
C PRO A 450 -18.31 31.80 -19.67
N ASP A 451 -17.96 32.77 -20.54
CA ASP A 451 -18.93 33.60 -21.28
C ASP A 451 -19.23 33.06 -22.69
N GLU A 452 -18.64 31.91 -23.05
CA GLU A 452 -18.88 31.29 -24.34
C GLU A 452 -20.34 30.78 -24.42
N PRO A 453 -21.09 31.05 -25.51
CA PRO A 453 -22.43 30.50 -25.68
C PRO A 453 -22.37 28.98 -25.83
N VAL A 454 -23.23 28.28 -25.09
CA VAL A 454 -23.28 26.81 -25.07
C VAL A 454 -24.71 26.32 -25.17
N GLU A 455 -24.85 25.13 -25.72
CA GLU A 455 -26.05 24.31 -25.57
C GLU A 455 -25.90 23.48 -24.30
N LEU A 456 -26.98 23.39 -23.54
CA LEU A 456 -27.03 22.62 -22.30
C LEU A 456 -28.09 21.51 -22.44
N GLU A 457 -27.69 20.31 -22.05
CA GLU A 457 -28.59 19.17 -21.92
C GLU A 457 -28.44 18.60 -20.50
N ARG A 458 -29.52 18.05 -19.95
CA ARG A 458 -29.50 17.29 -18.71
C ARG A 458 -29.83 15.84 -18.96
N PHE A 459 -29.36 14.95 -18.10
CA PHE A 459 -29.70 13.52 -18.18
C PHE A 459 -29.76 12.92 -16.78
N GLU A 460 -30.56 11.87 -16.62
CA GLU A 460 -30.55 11.04 -15.41
C GLU A 460 -29.68 9.80 -15.64
N VAL A 461 -29.17 9.24 -14.56
CA VAL A 461 -28.45 7.95 -14.58
C VAL A 461 -29.10 6.99 -13.61
N VAL A 462 -29.05 5.70 -13.96
CA VAL A 462 -29.27 4.63 -12.98
C VAL A 462 -27.90 4.04 -12.66
N ARG A 463 -27.47 4.17 -11.41
CA ARG A 463 -26.18 3.68 -10.92
C ARG A 463 -26.33 2.27 -10.36
N TYR A 464 -25.49 1.38 -10.85
CA TYR A 464 -25.40 -0.01 -10.45
C TYR A 464 -24.10 -0.25 -9.68
N TYR A 465 -24.17 -1.09 -8.65
CA TYR A 465 -23.06 -1.50 -7.77
C TYR A 465 -22.83 -3.01 -7.81
#